data_AF-A0A2I9D9T0-F1
#
_entry.id   AF-A0A2I9D9T0-F1
#
_cell.length_a   1.000
_cell.length_b   1.000
_cell.length_c   1.000
_cell.angle_alpha   90.00
_cell.angle_beta   90.00
_cell.angle_gamma   90.00
#
_symmetry.space_group_name_H-M   'P 1'
#
loop_
_entity.id
_entity.type
_entity.pdbx_description
1 polymer ?
#
loop_
_entity_poly.entity_id
_entity_poly.type
_entity_poly.pdbx_seq_one_letter_code
_entity_poly.pdbx_strand_id
1 'polypeptide(L)'
;MRRAALLLPLTLILAACGSRGVQAPDTYDLSGTIGGDWGQNPRLRLALVGTGLPGVVTNDSARGQNIVSTGVNTWQFGFDLPGIPAVAGVYQVVVFDDANNDATFNVGERFARNKQWLIYSALGGNIGPVNVPAFLPGGGEELLPAMHVEQGWNLYNRNFPLSDTNPSPAGKVTGYDLSR
;
A
#
# COMPACT_ATOMS: atom_id res chain seq x y z
N MET A 1 51.47 30.13 -16.92
CA MET A 1 50.98 29.30 -15.80
C MET A 1 49.65 28.68 -16.23
N ARG A 2 49.60 27.34 -16.27
CA ARG A 2 48.45 26.52 -16.71
C ARG A 2 47.57 26.20 -15.50
N ARG A 3 46.30 25.89 -15.80
CA ARG A 3 45.29 25.15 -15.01
C ARG A 3 44.21 26.02 -14.33
N ALA A 4 43.18 26.34 -15.10
CA ALA A 4 41.86 26.67 -14.57
C ALA A 4 40.79 26.15 -15.54
N ALA A 5 40.52 24.84 -15.50
CA ALA A 5 39.37 24.24 -16.19
C ALA A 5 39.17 22.81 -15.66
N LEU A 6 38.63 22.66 -14.45
CA LEU A 6 38.26 21.36 -13.88
C LEU A 6 37.26 21.55 -12.72
N LEU A 7 36.10 22.15 -12.99
CA LEU A 7 35.01 22.24 -12.01
C LEU A 7 33.62 21.89 -12.58
N LEU A 8 33.58 21.30 -13.78
CA LEU A 8 32.31 21.05 -14.49
C LEU A 8 31.66 19.65 -14.37
N PRO A 9 32.13 18.64 -13.61
CA PRO A 9 31.38 17.38 -13.53
C PRO A 9 30.41 17.28 -12.35
N LEU A 10 30.43 18.22 -11.37
CA LEU A 10 29.67 18.02 -10.11
C LEU A 10 28.18 18.41 -10.17
N THR A 11 27.71 19.07 -11.22
CA THR A 11 26.30 19.48 -11.34
C THR A 11 25.39 18.42 -11.96
N LEU A 12 25.94 17.33 -12.52
CA LEU A 12 25.16 16.28 -13.19
C LEU A 12 24.68 15.16 -12.25
N ILE A 13 25.14 15.12 -11.00
CA ILE A 13 24.78 14.05 -10.04
C ILE A 13 23.53 14.42 -9.21
N LEU A 14 23.13 15.69 -9.18
CA LEU A 14 21.97 16.14 -8.38
C LEU A 14 20.59 15.90 -9.03
N ALA A 15 20.54 15.49 -10.31
CA ALA A 15 19.27 15.23 -11.01
C ALA A 15 18.73 13.79 -10.83
N ALA A 16 19.47 12.90 -10.14
CA ALA A 16 19.08 11.50 -9.97
C ALA A 16 18.18 11.24 -8.74
N CYS A 17 17.88 12.25 -7.92
CA CYS A 17 16.83 12.21 -6.90
C CYS A 17 15.55 12.91 -7.39
N GLY A 18 15.19 12.71 -8.66
CA GLY A 18 13.89 13.11 -9.17
C GLY A 18 12.82 12.15 -8.65
N SER A 19 11.72 12.68 -8.11
CA SER A 19 10.49 11.94 -7.90
C SER A 19 10.21 11.08 -9.13
N ARG A 20 10.14 9.75 -8.95
CA ARG A 20 9.80 8.80 -10.02
C ARG A 20 8.58 9.35 -10.76
N GLY A 21 8.76 9.74 -12.04
CA GLY A 21 7.66 10.29 -12.83
C GLY A 21 6.49 9.31 -12.91
N VAL A 22 5.28 9.78 -13.20
CA VAL A 22 4.10 8.91 -13.29
C VAL A 22 4.36 7.78 -14.30
N GLN A 23 4.33 6.53 -13.83
CA GLN A 23 4.57 5.34 -14.63
C GLN A 23 3.27 4.57 -14.91
N ALA A 24 3.32 3.57 -15.79
CA ALA A 24 2.18 2.68 -16.02
C ALA A 24 1.80 1.90 -14.74
N PRO A 25 0.52 1.60 -14.49
CA PRO A 25 0.05 0.91 -13.28
C PRO A 25 0.83 -0.35 -12.89
N ASP A 26 1.26 -1.15 -13.86
CA ASP A 26 1.94 -2.43 -13.67
C ASP A 26 3.41 -2.29 -13.27
N THR A 27 4.00 -1.09 -13.26
CA THR A 27 5.40 -0.86 -12.87
C THR A 27 5.60 -0.56 -11.38
N TYR A 28 4.51 -0.36 -10.65
CA TYR A 28 4.51 -0.12 -9.21
C TYR A 28 4.65 -1.43 -8.43
N ASP A 29 4.94 -1.33 -7.13
CA ASP A 29 5.08 -2.49 -6.24
C ASP A 29 3.76 -3.24 -6.08
N LEU A 30 2.64 -2.53 -6.10
CA LEU A 30 1.30 -3.10 -6.05
C LEU A 30 0.45 -2.55 -7.19
N SER A 31 -0.27 -3.43 -7.87
CA SER A 31 -1.16 -3.08 -8.98
C SER A 31 -2.43 -3.93 -9.00
N GLY A 32 -3.48 -3.37 -9.56
CA GLY A 32 -4.78 -4.04 -9.62
C GLY A 32 -5.84 -3.21 -10.31
N THR A 33 -7.10 -3.58 -10.06
CA THR A 33 -8.25 -2.87 -10.62
C THR A 33 -9.08 -2.21 -9.53
N ILE A 34 -9.73 -1.10 -9.89
CA ILE A 34 -10.79 -0.48 -9.10
C ILE A 34 -12.10 -0.65 -9.88
N GLY A 35 -13.12 -1.19 -9.22
CA GLY A 35 -14.46 -1.34 -9.75
C GLY A 35 -15.53 -0.75 -8.83
N GLY A 36 -16.76 -0.70 -9.34
CA GLY A 36 -17.94 -0.26 -8.60
C GLY A 36 -18.39 1.16 -8.94
N ASP A 37 -19.57 1.54 -8.45
CA ASP A 37 -20.11 2.89 -8.66
C ASP A 37 -19.56 3.88 -7.62
N TRP A 38 -18.88 4.90 -8.12
CA TRP A 38 -18.29 5.97 -7.31
C TRP A 38 -19.06 7.30 -7.42
N GLY A 39 -20.09 7.36 -8.26
CA GLY A 39 -20.82 8.58 -8.58
C GLY A 39 -20.22 9.34 -9.76
N GLN A 40 -20.65 10.59 -9.92
CA GLN A 40 -20.25 11.42 -11.06
C GLN A 40 -18.88 12.07 -10.79
N ASN A 41 -17.93 11.89 -11.71
CA ASN A 41 -16.58 12.47 -11.67
C ASN A 41 -15.82 12.24 -10.34
N PRO A 42 -15.62 10.97 -9.92
CA PRO A 42 -14.93 10.68 -8.66
C PRO A 42 -13.46 11.12 -8.72
N ARG A 43 -12.93 11.60 -7.58
CA ARG A 43 -11.50 11.88 -7.42
C ARG A 43 -10.85 10.73 -6.67
N LEU A 44 -10.62 9.64 -7.39
CA LEU A 44 -10.04 8.44 -6.80
C LEU A 44 -8.58 8.64 -6.40
N ARG A 45 -8.25 8.22 -5.18
CA ARG A 45 -6.89 8.14 -4.65
C ARG A 45 -6.72 6.85 -3.84
N LEU A 46 -5.47 6.46 -3.65
CA LEU A 46 -5.08 5.30 -2.87
C LEU A 46 -4.39 5.73 -1.59
N ALA A 47 -4.64 4.98 -0.52
CA ALA A 47 -3.96 5.12 0.75
C ALA A 47 -3.53 3.74 1.28
N LEU A 48 -2.34 3.69 1.87
CA LEU A 48 -1.89 2.58 2.69
C LEU A 48 -2.40 2.81 4.12
N VAL A 49 -3.42 2.04 4.51
CA VAL A 49 -4.01 2.10 5.85
C VAL A 49 -3.58 0.87 6.62
N GLY A 50 -3.13 1.05 7.86
CA GLY A 50 -2.64 -0.08 8.65
C GLY A 50 -2.87 0.06 10.13
N THR A 51 -2.76 -1.07 10.81
CA THR A 51 -2.74 -1.16 12.28
C THR A 51 -1.37 -1.72 12.67
N GLY A 52 -0.53 -0.84 13.17
CA GLY A 52 0.73 -1.19 13.81
C GLY A 52 0.51 -1.87 15.14
N LEU A 53 1.47 -2.70 15.58
CA LEU A 53 1.44 -3.33 16.90
C LEU A 53 2.16 -2.42 17.91
N PRO A 54 1.53 -2.02 19.05
CA PRO A 54 0.35 -2.60 19.70
C PRO A 54 -1.00 -1.85 19.49
N GLY A 55 -1.22 -1.16 18.37
CA GLY A 55 -2.52 -0.56 18.03
C GLY A 55 -2.45 0.80 17.32
N VAL A 56 -1.30 1.18 16.75
CA VAL A 56 -1.13 2.47 16.07
C VAL A 56 -1.80 2.42 14.71
N VAL A 57 -2.80 3.27 14.45
CA VAL A 57 -3.41 3.35 13.12
C VAL A 57 -2.58 4.30 12.26
N THR A 58 -2.18 3.83 11.08
CA THR A 58 -1.48 4.63 10.07
C THR A 58 -2.36 4.83 8.85
N ASN A 59 -2.22 5.98 8.21
CA ASN A 59 -2.88 6.31 6.96
C ASN A 59 -1.90 7.13 6.12
N ASP A 60 -1.48 6.58 4.99
CA ASP A 60 -0.48 7.18 4.12
C ASP A 60 -0.91 7.13 2.66
N SER A 61 -1.35 8.28 2.16
CA SER A 61 -1.75 8.52 0.77
C SER A 61 -0.68 9.28 -0.03
N ALA A 62 0.40 9.73 0.62
CA ALA A 62 1.48 10.52 0.01
C ALA A 62 2.53 9.64 -0.67
N ARG A 63 2.07 8.62 -1.40
CA ARG A 63 2.91 7.64 -2.10
C ARG A 63 2.77 7.77 -3.61
N GLY A 64 3.82 7.30 -4.31
CA GLY A 64 3.78 7.15 -5.75
C GLY A 64 2.59 6.27 -6.13
N GLN A 65 1.69 6.81 -6.93
CA GLN A 65 0.49 6.13 -7.35
C GLN A 65 0.05 6.62 -8.73
N ASN A 66 -0.63 5.76 -9.47
CA ASN A 66 -1.28 6.12 -10.72
C ASN A 66 -2.60 5.38 -10.83
N ILE A 67 -3.67 6.10 -11.18
CA ILE A 67 -5.00 5.55 -11.42
C ILE A 67 -5.42 5.98 -12.83
N VAL A 68 -5.74 5.01 -13.68
CA VAL A 68 -6.10 5.23 -15.08
C VAL A 68 -7.45 4.61 -15.34
N SER A 69 -8.40 5.40 -15.85
CA SER A 69 -9.70 4.87 -16.26
C SER A 69 -9.55 3.93 -17.46
N THR A 70 -10.19 2.77 -17.37
CA THR A 70 -10.20 1.76 -18.44
C THR A 70 -11.59 1.54 -19.03
N GLY A 71 -12.59 2.26 -18.53
CA GLY A 71 -13.99 2.11 -18.93
C GLY A 71 -14.93 2.78 -17.93
N VAL A 72 -16.23 2.56 -18.13
CA VAL A 72 -17.26 3.06 -17.21
C VAL A 72 -17.13 2.34 -15.87
N ASN A 73 -16.92 3.08 -14.79
CA ASN A 73 -16.81 2.55 -13.43
C ASN A 73 -15.69 1.51 -13.24
N THR A 74 -14.65 1.60 -14.07
CA THR A 74 -13.48 0.71 -14.00
C THR A 74 -12.19 1.49 -14.20
N TRP A 75 -11.21 1.22 -13.34
CA TRP A 75 -9.87 1.79 -13.42
C TRP A 75 -8.81 0.71 -13.17
N GLN A 76 -7.63 0.93 -13.73
CA GLN A 76 -6.41 0.24 -13.32
C GLN A 76 -5.59 1.15 -12.43
N PHE A 77 -4.85 0.56 -11.49
CA PHE A 77 -4.00 1.34 -10.62
C PHE A 77 -2.67 0.67 -10.30
N GLY A 78 -1.70 1.53 -9.96
CA GLY A 78 -0.42 1.17 -9.38
C GLY A 78 -0.15 2.01 -8.14
N PHE A 79 0.52 1.42 -7.15
CA PHE A 79 0.83 2.03 -5.85
C PHE A 79 2.19 1.54 -5.33
N ASP A 80 3.06 2.46 -4.93
CA ASP A 80 4.36 2.16 -4.34
C ASP A 80 4.21 1.82 -2.85
N LEU A 81 4.85 0.74 -2.42
CA LEU A 81 4.94 0.37 -1.01
C LEU A 81 6.22 0.98 -0.41
N PRO A 82 6.20 1.42 0.86
CA PRO A 82 7.42 1.87 1.50
C PRO A 82 8.35 0.66 1.72
N GLY A 83 9.65 0.82 1.45
CA GLY A 83 10.62 -0.26 1.68
C GLY A 83 10.67 -0.71 3.15
N ILE A 84 10.46 0.22 4.09
CA ILE A 84 10.23 -0.04 5.51
C ILE A 84 9.07 0.87 5.94
N PRO A 85 7.93 0.33 6.42
CA PRO A 85 6.85 1.16 6.93
C PRO A 85 7.23 1.79 8.28
N ALA A 86 6.59 2.91 8.61
CA ALA A 86 6.85 3.63 9.86
C ALA A 86 6.49 2.80 11.11
N VAL A 87 5.57 1.84 10.98
CA VAL A 87 5.17 0.95 12.06
C VAL A 87 5.17 -0.50 11.57
N ALA A 88 5.61 -1.46 12.37
CA ALA A 88 5.44 -2.87 12.02
C ALA A 88 3.97 -3.27 12.23
N GLY A 89 3.35 -3.94 11.25
CA GLY A 89 1.94 -4.31 11.37
C GLY A 89 1.28 -4.79 10.09
N VAL A 90 -0.04 -4.77 10.13
CA VAL A 90 -0.94 -5.18 9.05
C VAL A 90 -1.44 -3.96 8.32
N TYR A 91 -1.41 -4.02 7.01
CA TYR A 91 -1.78 -2.94 6.12
C TYR A 91 -2.78 -3.42 5.07
N GLN A 92 -3.54 -2.48 4.53
CA GLN A 92 -4.36 -2.65 3.34
C GLN A 92 -4.19 -1.41 2.48
N VAL A 93 -4.15 -1.60 1.16
CA VAL A 93 -4.36 -0.49 0.23
C VAL A 93 -5.86 -0.31 0.09
N VAL A 94 -6.32 0.91 0.31
CA VAL A 94 -7.71 1.31 0.10
C VAL A 94 -7.77 2.33 -1.01
N VAL A 95 -8.83 2.30 -1.79
CA VAL A 95 -9.18 3.38 -2.72
C VAL A 95 -10.28 4.21 -2.08
N PHE A 96 -10.19 5.54 -2.19
CA PHE A 96 -11.18 6.47 -1.66
C PHE A 96 -11.46 7.61 -2.65
N ASP A 97 -12.63 8.22 -2.51
CA ASP A 97 -13.04 9.41 -3.26
C ASP A 97 -12.70 10.67 -2.45
N ASP A 98 -11.62 11.35 -2.87
CA ASP A 98 -11.08 12.58 -2.26
C ASP A 98 -11.96 13.79 -2.60
N ALA A 99 -13.13 13.84 -1.96
CA ALA A 99 -14.15 14.84 -2.21
C ALA A 99 -13.69 16.25 -1.81
N ASN A 100 -12.84 16.37 -0.79
CA ASN A 100 -12.34 17.65 -0.28
C ASN A 100 -11.01 18.10 -0.92
N ASN A 101 -10.39 17.26 -1.75
CA ASN A 101 -9.13 17.50 -2.46
C ASN A 101 -7.89 17.64 -1.58
N ASP A 102 -7.89 17.10 -0.36
CA ASP A 102 -6.74 17.22 0.55
C ASP A 102 -5.71 16.10 0.39
N ALA A 103 -5.96 15.19 -0.56
CA ALA A 103 -5.14 14.03 -0.86
C ALA A 103 -4.92 13.09 0.33
N THR A 104 -5.79 13.12 1.34
CA THR A 104 -5.71 12.30 2.56
C THR A 104 -7.00 11.50 2.69
N PHE A 105 -6.91 10.25 3.13
CA PHE A 105 -8.13 9.49 3.41
C PHE A 105 -8.75 9.96 4.73
N ASN A 106 -9.96 10.51 4.66
CA ASN A 106 -10.69 11.06 5.80
C ASN A 106 -11.83 10.15 6.24
N VAL A 107 -12.14 10.17 7.54
CA VAL A 107 -13.30 9.45 8.09
C VAL A 107 -14.57 10.00 7.45
N GLY A 108 -15.37 9.12 6.86
CA GLY A 108 -16.64 9.47 6.20
C GLY A 108 -16.55 9.56 4.67
N GLU A 109 -15.35 9.52 4.09
CA GLU A 109 -15.18 9.40 2.64
C GLU A 109 -15.65 8.05 2.12
N ARG A 110 -16.13 8.03 0.88
CA ARG A 110 -16.44 6.78 0.19
C ARG A 110 -15.13 6.04 -0.05
N PHE A 111 -15.06 4.78 0.34
CA PHE A 111 -13.87 3.96 0.13
C PHE A 111 -14.23 2.52 -0.22
N ALA A 112 -13.26 1.81 -0.79
CA ALA A 112 -13.31 0.38 -1.04
C ALA A 112 -11.99 -0.27 -0.62
N ARG A 113 -12.09 -1.53 -0.19
CA ARG A 113 -10.98 -2.38 0.23
C ARG A 113 -11.29 -3.82 -0.17
N ASN A 114 -10.28 -4.67 -0.18
CA ASN A 114 -10.46 -6.09 -0.41
C ASN A 114 -10.16 -6.91 0.85
N LYS A 115 -10.08 -8.24 0.68
CA LYS A 115 -9.75 -9.20 1.74
C LYS A 115 -8.27 -9.62 1.71
N GLN A 116 -7.41 -8.84 1.05
CA GLN A 116 -5.98 -9.07 0.99
C GLN A 116 -5.26 -8.09 1.91
N TRP A 117 -4.42 -8.63 2.78
CA TRP A 117 -3.69 -7.89 3.80
C TRP A 117 -2.20 -7.94 3.50
N LEU A 118 -1.56 -6.78 3.60
CA LEU A 118 -0.12 -6.60 3.45
C LEU A 118 0.52 -6.67 4.84
N ILE A 119 1.44 -7.58 5.04
CA ILE A 119 2.11 -7.80 6.31
C ILE A 119 3.58 -7.49 6.11
N TYR A 120 4.11 -6.54 6.85
CA TYR A 120 5.55 -6.24 6.83
C TYR A 120 6.27 -6.93 7.99
N SER A 121 7.34 -7.66 7.69
CA SER A 121 8.22 -8.29 8.68
C SER A 121 9.67 -7.90 8.48
N ALA A 122 10.34 -7.41 9.53
CA ALA A 122 11.73 -6.97 9.43
C ALA A 122 12.75 -8.12 9.34
N LEU A 123 12.42 -9.29 9.91
CA LEU A 123 13.32 -10.43 10.05
C LEU A 123 12.79 -11.75 9.44
N GLY A 124 11.53 -11.79 9.03
CA GLY A 124 10.87 -13.04 8.62
C GLY A 124 10.67 -14.03 9.78
N GLY A 125 10.05 -15.17 9.49
CA GLY A 125 9.78 -16.25 10.44
C GLY A 125 8.32 -16.39 10.84
N ASN A 126 8.08 -17.16 11.91
CA ASN A 126 6.73 -17.40 12.41
C ASN A 126 6.29 -16.25 13.31
N ILE A 127 5.17 -15.61 12.96
CA ILE A 127 4.48 -14.67 13.83
C ILE A 127 3.33 -15.39 14.55
N GLY A 128 3.18 -15.11 15.84
CA GLY A 128 2.04 -15.58 16.62
C GLY A 128 0.73 -14.89 16.20
N PRO A 129 -0.41 -15.36 16.70
CA PRO A 129 -1.68 -14.71 16.41
C PRO A 129 -1.69 -13.30 17.01
N VAL A 130 -2.24 -12.34 16.28
CA VAL A 130 -2.48 -10.98 16.77
C VAL A 130 -3.94 -10.86 17.11
N ASN A 131 -4.25 -10.48 18.34
CA ASN A 131 -5.62 -10.23 18.76
C ASN A 131 -5.91 -8.73 18.80
N VAL A 132 -7.17 -8.37 18.56
CA VAL A 132 -7.68 -7.03 18.81
C VAL A 132 -7.48 -6.71 20.30
N PRO A 133 -6.85 -5.57 20.66
CA PRO A 133 -6.68 -5.18 22.05
C PRO A 133 -8.00 -5.21 22.82
N ALA A 134 -7.98 -5.78 24.03
CA ALA A 134 -9.19 -6.05 24.82
C ALA A 134 -10.04 -4.81 25.15
N PHE A 135 -9.46 -3.61 25.06
CA PHE A 135 -10.14 -2.35 25.34
C PHE A 135 -10.86 -1.74 24.12
N LEU A 136 -10.76 -2.34 22.93
CA LEU A 136 -11.48 -1.92 21.72
C LEU A 136 -12.77 -2.74 21.52
N PRO A 137 -13.78 -2.20 20.81
CA PRO A 137 -14.91 -3.00 20.35
C PRO A 137 -14.42 -4.20 19.52
N GLY A 138 -14.82 -5.42 19.86
CA GLY A 138 -14.26 -6.65 19.30
C GLY A 138 -12.98 -7.15 20.00
N GLY A 139 -12.70 -6.64 21.20
CA GLY A 139 -11.51 -7.00 21.98
C GLY A 139 -11.41 -8.50 22.27
N GLY A 140 -10.23 -9.08 22.00
CA GLY A 140 -9.96 -10.50 22.13
C GLY A 140 -10.23 -11.32 20.86
N GLU A 141 -10.85 -10.74 19.83
CA GLU A 141 -10.97 -11.39 18.53
C GLU A 141 -9.60 -11.47 17.83
N GLU A 142 -9.35 -12.58 17.13
CA GLU A 142 -8.13 -12.75 16.35
C GLU A 142 -8.16 -11.81 15.14
N LEU A 143 -7.25 -10.83 15.13
CA LEU A 143 -7.00 -9.94 14.00
C LEU A 143 -6.23 -10.70 12.93
N LEU A 144 -5.12 -11.33 13.29
CA LEU A 144 -4.32 -12.19 12.42
C LEU A 144 -4.14 -13.58 13.04
N PRO A 145 -4.29 -14.67 12.27
CA PRO A 145 -3.86 -15.98 12.72
C PRO A 145 -2.34 -16.07 12.81
N ALA A 146 -1.85 -17.05 13.57
CA ALA A 146 -0.44 -17.42 13.56
C ALA A 146 -0.04 -17.86 12.14
N MET A 147 1.06 -17.35 11.62
CA MET A 147 1.48 -17.63 10.24
C MET A 147 3.00 -17.48 10.07
N HIS A 148 3.52 -18.09 9.00
CA HIS A 148 4.87 -17.84 8.54
C HIS A 148 4.89 -16.63 7.61
N VAL A 149 5.90 -15.77 7.73
CA VAL A 149 6.11 -14.62 6.84
C VAL A 149 7.58 -14.52 6.44
N GLU A 150 7.85 -14.09 5.22
CA GLU A 150 9.21 -13.77 4.78
C GLU A 150 9.64 -12.38 5.24
N GLN A 151 10.95 -12.12 5.21
CA GLN A 151 11.45 -10.77 5.40
C GLN A 151 10.93 -9.83 4.30
N GLY A 152 10.43 -8.66 4.70
CA GLY A 152 9.82 -7.66 3.83
C GLY A 152 8.30 -7.72 3.82
N TRP A 153 7.71 -7.32 2.70
CA TRP A 153 6.26 -7.36 2.49
C TRP A 153 5.78 -8.77 2.16
N ASN A 154 4.62 -9.13 2.70
CA ASN A 154 3.92 -10.38 2.45
C ASN A 154 2.44 -10.08 2.16
N LEU A 155 1.81 -10.84 1.26
CA LEU A 155 0.40 -10.73 0.91
C LEU A 155 -0.35 -11.92 1.50
N TYR A 156 -1.20 -11.65 2.49
CA TYR A 156 -2.15 -12.62 3.03
C TYR A 156 -3.52 -12.44 2.36
N ASN A 157 -3.96 -13.43 1.59
CA ASN A 157 -5.31 -13.43 1.01
C ASN A 157 -6.26 -14.25 1.88
N ARG A 158 -7.17 -13.56 2.57
CA ARG A 158 -8.11 -14.17 3.51
C ARG A 158 -9.21 -15.01 2.86
N ASN A 159 -9.30 -15.03 1.53
CA ASN A 159 -10.20 -15.94 0.83
C ASN A 159 -9.66 -17.38 0.77
N PHE A 160 -8.38 -17.57 1.10
CA PHE A 160 -7.71 -18.86 1.10
C PHE A 160 -7.25 -19.23 2.51
N PRO A 161 -7.19 -20.53 2.86
CA PRO A 161 -6.59 -20.97 4.11
C PRO A 161 -5.10 -20.60 4.17
N LEU A 162 -4.52 -20.64 5.37
CA LEU A 162 -3.08 -20.56 5.53
C LEU A 162 -2.40 -21.77 4.87
N SER A 163 -1.29 -21.51 4.20
CA SER A 163 -0.49 -22.52 3.50
C SER A 163 0.93 -22.00 3.29
N ASP A 164 1.80 -22.84 2.73
CA ASP A 164 3.16 -22.44 2.31
C ASP A 164 3.18 -21.33 1.24
N THR A 165 2.01 -21.02 0.65
CA THR A 165 1.84 -19.98 -0.38
C THR A 165 0.91 -18.85 0.07
N ASN A 166 0.39 -18.89 1.30
CA ASN A 166 -0.51 -17.89 1.84
C ASN A 166 -0.27 -17.73 3.35
N PRO A 167 0.38 -16.65 3.80
CA PRO A 167 0.79 -15.48 3.01
C PRO A 167 1.95 -15.76 2.03
N SER A 168 1.97 -15.05 0.91
CA SER A 168 3.07 -15.10 -0.07
C SER A 168 3.99 -13.89 0.05
N PRO A 169 5.28 -14.00 -0.33
CA PRO A 169 6.18 -12.84 -0.38
C PRO A 169 5.70 -11.83 -1.44
N ALA A 170 5.69 -10.55 -1.08
CA ALA A 170 5.09 -9.46 -1.87
C ALA A 170 6.14 -8.44 -2.32
N GLY A 171 7.14 -8.89 -3.08
CA GLY A 171 8.07 -7.98 -3.77
C GLY A 171 7.40 -7.21 -4.92
N LYS A 172 6.40 -7.82 -5.56
CA LYS A 172 5.49 -7.20 -6.52
C LYS A 172 4.13 -7.89 -6.46
N VAL A 173 3.07 -7.12 -6.27
CA VAL A 173 1.69 -7.63 -6.18
C VAL A 173 0.91 -7.19 -7.41
N THR A 174 0.27 -8.15 -8.07
CA THR A 174 -0.64 -7.93 -9.20
C THR A 174 -2.00 -8.55 -8.91
N GLY A 175 -3.06 -8.03 -9.52
CA GLY A 175 -4.42 -8.51 -9.26
C GLY A 175 -4.96 -8.12 -7.88
N TYR A 176 -4.52 -6.98 -7.33
CA TYR A 176 -5.06 -6.41 -6.11
C TYR A 176 -6.38 -5.68 -6.40
N ASP A 177 -7.46 -6.44 -6.54
CA ASP A 177 -8.74 -5.87 -6.98
C ASP A 177 -9.50 -5.22 -5.81
N LEU A 178 -9.91 -3.97 -6.02
CA LEU A 178 -10.66 -3.14 -5.10
C LEU A 178 -12.04 -2.88 -5.71
N SER A 179 -13.11 -3.19 -4.99
CA SER A 179 -14.47 -2.96 -5.49
C SER A 179 -15.38 -2.44 -4.41
N ARG A 180 -16.23 -1.51 -4.82
CA ARG A 180 -17.38 -1.01 -4.04
C ARG A 180 -18.67 -1.69 -4.47
#